data_AF-C5PH58-F1
#
_entry.id   AF-C5PH58-F1
#
_cell.length_a   1.000
_cell.length_b   1.000
_cell.length_c   1.000
_cell.angle_alpha   90.00
_cell.angle_beta   90.00
_cell.angle_gamma   90.00
#
_symmetry.space_group_name_H-M   'P 1'
#
loop_
_entity.id
_entity.type
_entity.pdbx_description
1 polymer ?
#
loop_
_entity_poly.entity_id
_entity_poly.type
_entity_poly.pdbx_seq_one_letter_code
_entity_poly.pdbx_strand_id
1 'polypeptide(L)'
;MADLEGQHESDSPSIKSFLAPLVLDDAKVYDISYRLSEVFRDLARTGDGHFFPTPVTHLPSGKETGFYLAVDVGVTNLRVAFIELLGDSSGSPGNGSSSMPTAESYIAHNAIPKVWQRRVRRTLEKAWRIEEHLKEDPTEELFSWIGSCIADVVADELTSHSSEFPAELETGLSFSLPMKQKSLSEATLMPVGKAFFISEDLDLRQALLAGYERHTRRTDSIEPTAKRQKIYELPKLKIVAITNDTVATLVSLAYSVKSLPNTRVAMGIIVGAGCNATVPMKLSDLHESKVRQIRSYNPDATEAIINTEWTLRGTETPLQELGVVTKWDVELDSKTHRPGFQPFEYMTGARYIGELVRIIVFDYFTNVAGISKQDLPQTLTEPYSLTTALVSDVIATSRSDITLASDLARSLPPPTSSSWSWTPESAVVMRATVSAVQTRSAALIAAASVGLLACNHEIKLSEKPGSTSGSPTSTQPTGQNPQDQPEAICPGSGWHSGPEELVVAYTGGIIQHYPNFKEMCQVYIDRLIMRGGPQEEGKSVFLREASDGSIIGAGVLAGMVSRK
;
A
#
# COMPACT_ATOMS: atom_id res chain seq x y z
N MET A 1 -65.84 17.28 18.48
CA MET A 1 -65.32 17.27 17.10
C MET A 1 -64.07 18.12 17.11
N ALA A 2 -62.92 17.50 17.32
CA ALA A 2 -61.62 18.13 17.23
C ALA A 2 -60.61 17.04 16.85
N ASP A 3 -59.67 17.45 16.00
CA ASP A 3 -58.36 16.86 15.71
C ASP A 3 -58.28 15.79 14.63
N LEU A 4 -58.34 16.29 13.40
CA LEU A 4 -57.63 15.77 12.22
C LEU A 4 -56.48 16.75 11.92
N GLU A 5 -55.27 16.46 12.40
CA GLU A 5 -54.03 16.91 11.75
C GLU A 5 -53.01 15.78 11.84
N GLY A 6 -53.02 14.93 10.81
CA GLY A 6 -51.98 13.95 10.56
C GLY A 6 -50.69 14.69 10.23
N GLN A 7 -49.69 14.55 11.10
CA GLN A 7 -48.33 14.94 10.80
C GLN A 7 -47.84 14.09 9.62
N HIS A 8 -47.54 14.76 8.52
CA HIS A 8 -46.72 14.20 7.45
C HIS A 8 -45.34 13.89 8.03
N GLU A 9 -45.09 12.64 8.44
CA GLU A 9 -43.73 12.11 8.52
C GLU A 9 -43.14 12.21 7.11
N SER A 10 -42.16 13.09 6.93
CA SER A 10 -41.44 13.23 5.68
C SER A 10 -40.70 11.92 5.38
N ASP A 11 -41.03 11.26 4.27
CA ASP A 11 -40.36 10.10 3.66
C ASP A 11 -38.92 10.42 3.19
N SER A 12 -38.11 11.09 4.02
CA SER A 12 -36.69 11.29 3.73
C SER A 12 -35.95 9.96 3.90
N PRO A 13 -35.23 9.46 2.88
CA PRO A 13 -34.51 8.19 2.99
C PRO A 13 -33.50 8.26 4.12
N SER A 14 -33.52 7.28 5.02
CA SER A 14 -32.52 7.17 6.08
C SER A 14 -31.11 7.17 5.49
N ILE A 15 -30.13 7.75 6.22
CA ILE A 15 -28.72 7.72 5.81
C ILE A 15 -28.23 6.29 5.51
N LYS A 16 -28.75 5.27 6.21
CA LYS A 16 -28.45 3.86 5.96
C LYS A 16 -28.92 3.42 4.57
N SER A 17 -30.15 3.75 4.19
CA SER A 17 -30.67 3.43 2.85
C SER A 17 -29.96 4.21 1.75
N PHE A 18 -29.56 5.46 2.02
CA PHE A 18 -28.77 6.26 1.09
C PHE A 18 -27.41 5.64 0.83
N LEU A 19 -26.70 5.20 1.87
CA LEU A 19 -25.36 4.59 1.77
C LEU A 19 -25.38 3.09 1.39
N ALA A 20 -26.55 2.48 1.21
CA ALA A 20 -26.67 1.06 0.87
C ALA A 20 -25.81 0.60 -0.33
N PRO A 21 -25.61 1.39 -1.41
CA PRO A 21 -24.74 1.02 -2.52
C PRO A 21 -23.26 0.82 -2.14
N LEU A 22 -22.79 1.36 -1.02
CA LEU A 22 -21.41 1.19 -0.54
C LEU A 22 -21.20 -0.10 0.25
N VAL A 23 -22.28 -0.74 0.71
CA VAL A 23 -22.21 -1.89 1.61
C VAL A 23 -21.86 -3.15 0.82
N LEU A 24 -20.78 -3.83 1.23
CA LEU A 24 -20.35 -5.10 0.67
C LEU A 24 -20.55 -6.21 1.70
N ASP A 25 -21.39 -7.19 1.38
CA ASP A 25 -21.51 -8.40 2.19
C ASP A 25 -20.35 -9.38 1.94
N ASP A 26 -20.10 -10.28 2.88
CA ASP A 26 -18.99 -11.24 2.80
C ASP A 26 -19.05 -12.14 1.55
N ALA A 27 -20.23 -12.36 0.95
CA ALA A 27 -20.37 -13.17 -0.27
C ALA A 27 -19.91 -12.40 -1.50
N LYS A 28 -20.24 -11.12 -1.56
CA LYS A 28 -19.80 -10.20 -2.59
C LYS A 28 -18.29 -9.96 -2.50
N VAL A 29 -17.74 -9.75 -1.30
CA VAL A 29 -16.27 -9.62 -1.10
C VAL A 29 -15.53 -10.88 -1.56
N TYR A 30 -16.09 -12.07 -1.29
CA TYR A 30 -15.52 -13.34 -1.78
C TYR A 30 -15.56 -13.47 -3.31
N ASP A 31 -16.68 -13.12 -3.94
CA ASP A 31 -16.83 -13.12 -5.41
C ASP A 31 -15.82 -12.16 -6.06
N ILE A 32 -15.65 -10.96 -5.48
CA ILE A 32 -14.62 -10.00 -5.90
C ILE A 32 -13.24 -10.64 -5.82
N SER A 33 -12.88 -11.25 -4.69
CA SER A 33 -11.56 -11.86 -4.49
C SER A 33 -11.28 -12.98 -5.49
N TYR A 34 -12.24 -13.87 -5.70
CA TYR A 34 -12.14 -14.96 -6.67
C TYR A 34 -11.97 -14.43 -8.09
N ARG A 35 -12.83 -13.50 -8.55
CA ARG A 35 -12.72 -12.92 -9.90
C ARG A 35 -11.46 -12.10 -10.10
N LEU A 36 -11.00 -11.37 -9.09
CA LEU A 36 -9.72 -10.68 -9.14
C LEU A 36 -8.56 -11.67 -9.31
N SER A 37 -8.62 -12.86 -8.68
CA SER A 37 -7.58 -13.87 -8.88
C SER A 37 -7.47 -14.35 -10.34
N GLU A 38 -8.60 -14.46 -11.04
CA GLU A 38 -8.64 -14.81 -12.47
C GLU A 38 -8.12 -13.65 -13.33
N VAL A 39 -8.61 -12.43 -13.09
CA VAL A 39 -8.16 -11.22 -13.80
C VAL A 39 -6.66 -10.99 -13.64
N PHE A 40 -6.13 -11.14 -12.43
CA PHE A 40 -4.70 -11.03 -12.17
C PHE A 40 -3.89 -12.10 -12.90
N ARG A 41 -4.39 -13.34 -12.99
CA ARG A 41 -3.74 -14.42 -13.74
C ARG A 41 -3.68 -14.11 -15.23
N ASP A 42 -4.77 -13.57 -15.78
CA ASP A 42 -4.83 -13.18 -17.19
C ASP A 42 -3.87 -12.02 -17.47
N LEU A 43 -3.86 -10.98 -16.62
CA LEU A 43 -2.95 -9.84 -16.73
C LEU A 43 -1.46 -10.21 -16.52
N ALA A 44 -1.16 -11.18 -15.66
CA ALA A 44 0.19 -11.72 -15.52
C ALA A 44 0.68 -12.36 -16.85
N ARG A 45 -0.26 -12.95 -17.60
CA ARG A 45 -0.07 -13.60 -18.90
C ARG A 45 -0.25 -12.68 -20.11
N THR A 46 -0.51 -11.39 -19.92
CA THR A 46 -0.39 -10.39 -21.00
C THR A 46 1.01 -9.82 -21.09
N GLY A 47 1.40 -9.32 -22.27
CA GLY A 47 2.75 -8.81 -22.50
C GLY A 47 3.08 -7.52 -21.77
N ASP A 48 2.15 -6.56 -21.77
CA ASP A 48 2.35 -5.19 -21.31
C ASP A 48 1.14 -4.70 -20.49
N GLY A 49 1.31 -3.63 -19.71
CA GLY A 49 0.22 -2.90 -19.02
C GLY A 49 0.13 -3.14 -17.51
N HIS A 50 0.54 -4.32 -17.04
CA HIS A 50 0.51 -4.73 -15.63
C HIS A 50 1.59 -5.78 -15.35
N PHE A 51 1.80 -6.11 -14.08
CA PHE A 51 2.73 -7.17 -13.67
C PHE A 51 4.13 -6.94 -14.27
N PHE A 52 4.66 -5.75 -14.01
CA PHE A 52 5.96 -5.31 -14.50
C PHE A 52 7.08 -6.13 -13.85
N PRO A 53 7.93 -6.79 -14.66
CA PRO A 53 9.03 -7.57 -14.13
C PRO A 53 10.07 -6.65 -13.48
N THR A 54 10.58 -7.06 -12.32
CA THR A 54 11.70 -6.41 -11.67
C THR A 54 12.98 -7.25 -11.86
N PRO A 55 14.17 -6.64 -11.76
CA PRO A 55 15.44 -7.37 -11.78
C PRO A 55 15.72 -8.22 -10.52
N VAL A 56 14.78 -8.29 -9.57
CA VAL A 56 14.94 -9.02 -8.30
C VAL A 56 14.40 -10.44 -8.46
N THR A 57 15.30 -11.42 -8.47
CA THR A 57 14.97 -12.83 -8.79
C THR A 57 14.92 -13.78 -7.58
N HIS A 58 15.12 -13.24 -6.38
CA HIS A 58 14.99 -13.96 -5.13
C HIS A 58 14.79 -12.97 -3.97
N LEU A 59 14.19 -13.41 -2.88
CA LEU A 59 14.10 -12.64 -1.64
C LEU A 59 15.46 -12.59 -0.92
N PRO A 60 15.71 -11.57 -0.08
CA PRO A 60 16.95 -11.47 0.69
C PRO A 60 17.19 -12.69 1.58
N SER A 61 18.47 -13.04 1.71
CA SER A 61 18.93 -14.19 2.47
C SER A 61 18.92 -13.96 3.99
N GLY A 62 18.84 -12.71 4.45
CA GLY A 62 19.02 -12.31 5.85
C GLY A 62 20.49 -12.17 6.26
N LYS A 63 21.43 -12.47 5.35
CA LYS A 63 22.88 -12.45 5.58
C LYS A 63 23.56 -11.23 4.96
N GLU A 64 22.80 -10.39 4.28
CA GLU A 64 23.27 -9.13 3.70
C GLU A 64 23.88 -8.26 4.80
N THR A 65 25.04 -7.67 4.51
CA THR A 65 25.80 -6.83 5.45
C THR A 65 26.39 -5.65 4.70
N GLY A 66 26.52 -4.50 5.33
CA GLY A 66 27.18 -3.33 4.73
C GLY A 66 26.57 -2.03 5.18
N PHE A 67 27.14 -0.91 4.72
CA PHE A 67 26.70 0.44 5.05
C PHE A 67 26.31 1.16 3.76
N TYR A 68 25.06 1.60 3.68
CA TYR A 68 24.45 2.09 2.45
C TYR A 68 23.73 3.41 2.70
N LEU A 69 23.74 4.28 1.70
CA LEU A 69 22.81 5.39 1.64
C LEU A 69 21.48 4.88 1.07
N ALA A 70 20.38 5.10 1.78
CA ALA A 70 19.04 4.81 1.30
C ALA A 70 18.29 6.11 1.06
N VAL A 71 17.58 6.17 -0.07
CA VAL A 71 16.73 7.29 -0.47
C VAL A 71 15.34 6.74 -0.75
N ASP A 72 14.32 7.34 -0.14
CA ASP A 72 12.92 6.99 -0.33
C ASP A 72 12.15 8.23 -0.80
N VAL A 73 11.78 8.24 -2.08
CA VAL A 73 11.00 9.30 -2.71
C VAL A 73 9.54 8.85 -2.79
N GLY A 74 8.78 9.20 -1.75
CA GLY A 74 7.35 8.94 -1.67
C GLY A 74 6.52 9.95 -2.47
N VAL A 75 5.19 9.82 -2.38
CA VAL A 75 4.26 10.80 -2.98
C VAL A 75 4.19 12.10 -2.15
N THR A 76 4.38 12.00 -0.83
CA THR A 76 4.20 13.12 0.12
C THR A 76 5.47 13.48 0.87
N ASN A 77 6.44 12.57 0.97
CA ASN A 77 7.66 12.77 1.74
C ASN A 77 8.87 12.21 1.00
N LEU A 78 9.99 12.91 1.13
CA LEU A 78 11.33 12.44 0.81
C LEU A 78 12.00 12.03 2.13
N ARG A 79 12.61 10.85 2.18
CA ARG A 79 13.47 10.44 3.29
C ARG A 79 14.83 10.00 2.78
N VAL A 80 15.86 10.36 3.53
CA VAL A 80 17.25 9.97 3.23
C VAL A 80 17.87 9.49 4.52
N ALA A 81 18.43 8.29 4.50
CA ALA A 81 19.02 7.68 5.69
C ALA A 81 20.26 6.87 5.36
N PHE A 82 21.20 6.80 6.31
CA PHE A 82 22.26 5.80 6.30
C PHE A 82 21.77 4.53 7.00
N ILE A 83 21.85 3.41 6.26
CA ILE A 83 21.37 2.09 6.67
C ILE A 83 22.55 1.14 6.75
N GLU A 84 22.75 0.54 7.92
CA GLU A 84 23.69 -0.53 8.12
C GLU A 84 22.98 -1.87 8.26
N LEU A 85 23.30 -2.79 7.36
CA LEU A 85 22.84 -4.18 7.43
C LEU A 85 23.83 -4.98 8.28
N LEU A 86 23.32 -5.67 9.29
CA LEU A 86 24.12 -6.40 10.29
C LEU A 86 24.21 -7.90 9.98
N GLY A 87 23.46 -8.38 8.99
CA GLY A 87 23.35 -9.78 8.61
C GLY A 87 22.81 -10.66 9.74
N ASP A 88 23.17 -11.94 9.69
CA ASP A 88 22.75 -12.95 10.67
C ASP A 88 23.68 -13.06 11.88
N SER A 89 24.42 -11.97 12.19
CA SER A 89 25.28 -11.93 13.36
C SER A 89 24.39 -11.98 14.61
N SER A 90 24.21 -13.19 15.14
CA SER A 90 23.67 -13.44 16.47
C SER A 90 24.31 -12.43 17.41
N GLY A 91 23.53 -11.54 18.01
CA GLY A 91 24.05 -10.73 19.09
C GLY A 91 24.63 -11.69 20.11
N SER A 92 25.96 -11.73 20.25
CA SER A 92 26.58 -12.38 21.40
C SER A 92 25.86 -11.83 22.62
N PRO A 93 25.21 -12.66 23.45
CA PRO A 93 24.64 -12.17 24.67
C PRO A 93 25.82 -11.66 25.48
N GLY A 94 25.93 -10.34 25.65
CA GLY A 94 26.77 -9.80 26.70
C GLY A 94 26.36 -10.51 27.99
N ASN A 95 27.34 -11.03 28.72
CA ASN A 95 27.21 -11.81 29.96
C ASN A 95 26.24 -11.18 30.97
N GLY A 96 24.94 -11.38 30.77
CA GLY A 96 23.87 -10.91 31.63
C GLY A 96 22.79 -11.97 31.60
N SER A 97 22.69 -12.74 32.67
CA SER A 97 21.67 -13.76 32.87
C SER A 97 20.27 -13.15 32.66
N SER A 98 19.61 -13.50 31.57
CA SER A 98 18.16 -13.35 31.44
C SER A 98 17.61 -14.62 30.82
N SER A 99 16.69 -15.23 31.57
CA SER A 99 16.00 -16.48 31.25
C SER A 99 15.23 -16.38 29.95
N MET A 100 15.22 -17.48 29.18
CA MET A 100 14.35 -17.67 28.02
C MET A 100 12.89 -17.37 28.37
N PRO A 101 12.12 -16.62 27.55
CA PRO A 101 10.70 -16.41 27.79
C PRO A 101 9.94 -17.72 27.63
N THR A 102 8.99 -18.00 28.53
CA THR A 102 8.07 -19.14 28.45
C THR A 102 7.02 -18.93 27.35
N ALA A 103 6.42 -20.04 26.89
CA ALA A 103 5.45 -20.12 25.80
C ALA A 103 4.19 -19.22 25.94
N GLU A 104 3.98 -18.58 27.09
CA GLU A 104 2.85 -17.69 27.34
C GLU A 104 3.07 -16.25 26.83
N SER A 105 4.31 -15.85 26.47
CA SER A 105 4.59 -14.50 25.93
C SER A 105 4.29 -14.33 24.43
N TYR A 106 3.83 -15.37 23.74
CA TYR A 106 3.60 -15.38 22.28
C TYR A 106 2.25 -14.78 21.84
N ILE A 107 1.42 -14.30 22.77
CA ILE A 107 0.05 -13.82 22.48
C ILE A 107 0.01 -12.35 21.99
N ALA A 108 1.14 -11.65 21.89
CA ALA A 108 1.17 -10.30 21.34
C ALA A 108 1.30 -10.30 19.79
N HIS A 109 0.18 -10.52 19.08
CA HIS A 109 0.09 -10.65 17.61
C HIS A 109 0.41 -9.40 16.76
N ASN A 110 1.08 -8.37 17.28
CA ASN A 110 1.21 -7.09 16.56
C ASN A 110 2.63 -6.47 16.53
N ALA A 111 3.67 -7.12 17.05
CA ALA A 111 5.03 -6.60 16.91
C ALA A 111 6.06 -7.72 16.89
N ILE A 112 7.04 -7.62 15.99
CA ILE A 112 8.27 -8.41 16.05
C ILE A 112 8.90 -8.14 17.43
N PRO A 113 9.19 -9.15 18.28
CA PRO A 113 9.79 -8.90 19.59
C PRO A 113 11.10 -8.12 19.43
N LYS A 114 11.34 -7.11 20.29
CA LYS A 114 12.52 -6.22 20.26
C LYS A 114 13.87 -6.94 20.17
N VAL A 115 13.93 -8.21 20.57
CA VAL A 115 15.12 -9.08 20.50
C VAL A 115 15.54 -9.38 19.05
N TRP A 116 14.61 -9.34 18.09
CA TRP A 116 14.86 -9.69 16.68
C TRP A 116 15.16 -8.47 15.78
N GLN A 117 15.12 -7.24 16.33
CA GLN A 117 15.21 -5.98 15.59
C GLN A 117 16.66 -5.51 15.26
N ARG A 118 17.71 -6.27 15.62
CA ARG A 118 19.10 -5.86 15.35
C ARG A 118 19.67 -6.38 14.02
N ARG A 119 18.86 -6.49 12.96
CA ARG A 119 19.39 -6.77 11.60
C ARG A 119 19.71 -5.52 10.80
N VAL A 120 19.16 -4.38 11.20
CA VAL A 120 19.34 -3.08 10.57
C VAL A 120 19.63 -2.04 11.63
N ARG A 121 20.67 -1.22 11.43
CA ARG A 121 20.95 -0.03 12.22
C ARG A 121 20.82 1.21 11.34
N ARG A 122 20.17 2.25 11.85
CA ARG A 122 20.07 3.56 11.21
C ARG A 122 20.95 4.53 11.98
N THR A 123 21.88 5.20 11.30
CA THR A 123 22.80 6.14 11.97
C THR A 123 22.31 7.58 11.85
N LEU A 124 21.86 7.98 10.66
CA LEU A 124 21.32 9.31 10.39
C LEU A 124 20.12 9.19 9.45
N GLU A 125 19.04 9.91 9.74
CA GLU A 125 17.85 9.99 8.90
C GLU A 125 17.32 11.43 8.91
N LYS A 126 16.95 11.94 7.74
CA LYS A 126 16.21 13.19 7.59
C LYS A 126 15.02 12.97 6.66
N ALA A 127 13.95 13.72 6.91
CA ALA A 127 12.70 13.66 6.15
C ALA A 127 12.22 15.07 5.79
N TRP A 128 11.69 15.21 4.58
CA TRP A 128 11.12 16.45 4.05
C TRP A 128 9.76 16.17 3.43
N ARG A 129 8.84 17.12 3.58
CA ARG A 129 7.55 17.06 2.89
C ARG A 129 7.75 17.48 1.43
N ILE A 130 7.20 16.70 0.50
CA ILE A 130 7.11 17.05 -0.91
C ILE A 130 5.83 17.88 -1.08
N GLU A 131 6.00 19.20 -1.11
CA GLU A 131 4.91 20.15 -1.32
C GLU A 131 4.33 20.05 -2.74
N GLU A 132 3.08 20.49 -2.92
CA GLU A 132 2.40 20.34 -4.21
C GLU A 132 3.10 21.12 -5.34
N HIS A 133 3.65 22.30 -5.03
CA HIS A 133 4.41 23.09 -6.01
C HIS A 133 5.64 22.32 -6.54
N LEU A 134 6.32 21.51 -5.70
CA LEU A 134 7.46 20.69 -6.13
C LEU A 134 7.05 19.59 -7.11
N LYS A 135 5.79 19.15 -7.07
CA LYS A 135 5.26 18.15 -8.01
C LYS A 135 4.88 18.78 -9.34
N GLU A 136 4.60 20.08 -9.35
CA GLU A 136 4.27 20.88 -10.52
C GLU A 136 5.51 21.53 -11.16
N ASP A 137 6.61 21.63 -10.42
CA ASP A 137 7.87 22.18 -10.88
C ASP A 137 8.46 21.37 -12.06
N PRO A 138 9.28 22.01 -12.92
CA PRO A 138 10.02 21.31 -13.95
C PRO A 138 10.84 20.16 -13.34
N THR A 139 10.91 19.04 -14.06
CA THR A 139 11.57 17.82 -13.58
C THR A 139 12.99 18.08 -13.06
N GLU A 140 13.79 18.91 -13.74
CA GLU A 140 15.14 19.25 -13.28
C GLU A 140 15.19 19.95 -11.92
N GLU A 141 14.21 20.80 -11.60
CA GLU A 141 14.15 21.53 -10.34
C GLU A 141 13.74 20.60 -9.19
N LEU A 142 12.77 19.70 -9.42
CA LEU A 142 12.42 18.65 -8.45
C LEU A 142 13.65 17.79 -8.11
N PHE A 143 14.39 17.32 -9.11
CA PHE A 143 15.57 16.48 -8.86
C PHE A 143 16.76 17.28 -8.29
N SER A 144 16.90 18.57 -8.62
CA SER A 144 17.83 19.49 -7.95
C SER A 144 17.49 19.63 -6.46
N TRP A 145 16.21 19.76 -6.10
CA TRP A 145 15.76 19.79 -4.72
C TRP A 145 16.03 18.47 -3.99
N ILE A 146 15.69 17.32 -4.60
CA ILE A 146 16.01 15.99 -4.04
C ILE A 146 17.52 15.85 -3.81
N GLY A 147 18.33 16.25 -4.79
CA GLY A 147 19.79 16.25 -4.71
C GLY A 147 20.33 17.09 -3.55
N SER A 148 19.72 18.26 -3.30
CA SER A 148 20.07 19.12 -2.16
C SER A 148 19.81 18.44 -0.82
N CYS A 149 18.66 17.77 -0.66
CA CYS A 149 18.31 17.05 0.55
C CYS A 149 19.27 15.88 0.82
N ILE A 150 19.67 15.17 -0.25
CA ILE A 150 20.66 14.09 -0.12
C ILE A 150 22.03 14.64 0.29
N ALA A 151 22.48 15.72 -0.36
CA ALA A 151 23.74 16.39 -0.01
C ALA A 151 23.76 16.84 1.46
N ASP A 152 22.64 17.39 1.95
CA ASP A 152 22.47 17.78 3.35
C ASP A 152 22.57 16.61 4.35
N VAL A 153 22.20 15.37 3.98
CA VAL A 153 22.41 14.19 4.86
C VAL A 153 23.85 13.72 4.81
N VAL A 154 24.42 13.61 3.60
CA VAL A 154 25.79 13.13 3.43
C VAL A 154 26.79 14.06 4.11
N ALA A 155 26.59 15.38 4.01
CA ALA A 155 27.42 16.38 4.67
C ALA A 155 27.36 16.28 6.21
N ASP A 156 26.17 16.07 6.77
CA ASP A 156 25.99 15.95 8.22
C ASP A 156 26.65 14.67 8.76
N GLU A 157 26.57 13.56 8.04
CA GLU A 157 27.22 12.31 8.45
C GLU A 157 28.76 12.43 8.41
N LEU A 158 29.30 13.05 7.35
CA LEU A 158 30.74 13.35 7.23
C LEU A 158 31.25 14.26 8.36
N THR A 159 30.45 15.22 8.80
CA THR A 159 30.82 16.13 9.89
C THR A 159 30.79 15.41 11.25
N SER A 160 29.88 14.45 11.41
CA SER A 160 29.65 13.73 12.67
C SER A 160 30.60 12.56 12.89
N HIS A 161 31.13 11.96 11.82
CA HIS A 161 32.03 10.81 11.89
C HIS A 161 33.37 11.14 11.24
N SER A 162 34.45 11.13 12.03
CA SER A 162 35.84 11.40 11.60
C SER A 162 36.46 10.30 10.72
N SER A 163 35.64 9.39 10.19
CA SER A 163 36.09 8.24 9.40
C SER A 163 36.24 8.65 7.93
N GLU A 164 37.26 8.11 7.24
CA GLU A 164 37.38 8.27 5.79
C GLU A 164 36.17 7.61 5.11
N PHE A 165 35.32 8.44 4.50
CA PHE A 165 34.25 7.95 3.64
C PHE A 165 34.84 7.39 2.34
N PRO A 166 34.22 6.34 1.76
CA PRO A 166 34.62 5.87 0.45
C PRO A 166 34.41 6.97 -0.60
N ALA A 167 35.22 6.95 -1.66
CA ALA A 167 35.11 7.90 -2.77
C ALA A 167 33.73 7.85 -3.45
N GLU A 168 33.05 6.70 -3.39
CA GLU A 168 31.69 6.49 -3.87
C GLU A 168 30.81 5.88 -2.77
N LEU A 169 29.63 6.45 -2.59
CA LEU A 169 28.59 5.98 -1.67
C LEU A 169 27.62 5.06 -2.41
N GLU A 170 27.61 3.79 -2.03
CA GLU A 170 26.62 2.84 -2.54
C GLU A 170 25.23 3.22 -2.05
N THR A 171 24.34 3.47 -3.00
CA THR A 171 23.03 4.08 -2.75
C THR A 171 21.91 3.20 -3.30
N GLY A 172 20.94 2.90 -2.45
CA GLY A 172 19.65 2.32 -2.82
C GLY A 172 18.57 3.39 -2.90
N LEU A 173 17.71 3.31 -3.92
CA LEU A 173 16.61 4.23 -4.16
C LEU A 173 15.27 3.49 -4.21
N SER A 174 14.32 3.90 -3.38
CA SER A 174 12.90 3.57 -3.51
C SER A 174 12.16 4.77 -4.10
N PHE A 175 11.38 4.56 -5.16
CA PHE A 175 10.59 5.62 -5.80
C PHE A 175 9.14 5.16 -5.99
N SER A 176 8.18 5.87 -5.38
CA SER A 176 6.75 5.49 -5.32
C SER A 176 5.94 5.73 -6.60
N LEU A 177 6.59 5.67 -7.77
CA LEU A 177 5.97 5.85 -9.09
C LEU A 177 6.17 4.60 -9.96
N PRO A 178 5.24 4.33 -10.91
CA PRO A 178 5.40 3.23 -11.86
C PRO A 178 6.66 3.42 -12.71
N MET A 179 7.41 2.34 -12.93
CA MET A 179 8.70 2.36 -13.63
C MET A 179 8.94 1.09 -14.45
N LYS A 180 9.72 1.23 -15.52
CA LYS A 180 10.31 0.12 -16.28
C LYS A 180 11.77 0.00 -15.90
N GLN A 181 12.22 -1.20 -15.54
CA GLN A 181 13.60 -1.44 -15.16
C GLN A 181 14.33 -2.22 -16.25
N LYS A 182 15.58 -1.82 -16.54
CA LYS A 182 16.50 -2.56 -17.42
C LYS A 182 17.60 -3.29 -16.66
N SER A 183 17.86 -2.86 -15.44
CA SER A 183 18.75 -3.50 -14.47
C SER A 183 18.36 -2.98 -13.09
N LEU A 184 18.92 -3.56 -12.02
CA LEU A 184 18.55 -3.08 -10.68
C LEU A 184 18.95 -1.62 -10.46
N SER A 185 20.00 -1.12 -11.10
CA SER A 185 20.47 0.26 -10.95
C SER A 185 19.85 1.23 -11.97
N GLU A 186 19.00 0.77 -12.90
CA GLU A 186 18.43 1.60 -13.97
C GLU A 186 16.92 1.44 -14.07
N ALA A 187 16.23 2.58 -13.99
CA ALA A 187 14.78 2.66 -14.07
C ALA A 187 14.34 3.88 -14.88
N THR A 188 13.34 3.67 -15.73
CA THR A 188 12.69 4.70 -16.54
C THR A 188 11.27 4.90 -16.03
N LEU A 189 10.87 6.13 -15.71
CA LEU A 189 9.51 6.40 -15.24
C LEU A 189 8.46 6.20 -16.34
N MET A 190 7.33 5.63 -15.93
CA MET A 190 6.15 5.48 -16.77
C MET A 190 5.18 6.66 -16.56
N PRO A 191 4.18 6.85 -17.44
CA PRO A 191 3.18 7.90 -17.26
C PRO A 191 2.50 7.83 -15.89
N VAL A 192 2.40 8.98 -15.21
CA VAL A 192 2.04 9.06 -13.78
C VAL A 192 0.58 9.46 -13.55
N GLY A 193 -0.09 8.82 -12.58
CA GLY A 193 -1.45 9.13 -12.13
C GLY A 193 -1.54 10.00 -10.85
N LYS A 194 -0.41 10.50 -10.35
CA LYS A 194 -0.25 10.99 -8.96
C LYS A 194 0.06 12.50 -8.85
N ALA A 195 -0.33 13.28 -9.86
CA ALA A 195 -0.11 14.74 -10.00
C ALA A 195 1.35 15.21 -10.00
N PHE A 196 2.28 14.34 -10.38
CA PHE A 196 3.63 14.77 -10.72
C PHE A 196 3.66 15.20 -12.19
N PHE A 197 4.23 16.36 -12.49
CA PHE A 197 4.56 16.83 -13.82
C PHE A 197 5.99 16.42 -14.17
N ILE A 198 6.20 15.11 -14.27
CA ILE A 198 7.50 14.53 -14.66
C ILE A 198 7.44 14.12 -16.12
N SER A 199 8.52 14.42 -16.88
CA SER A 199 8.68 13.97 -18.26
C SER A 199 8.50 12.46 -18.38
N GLU A 200 7.72 12.03 -19.37
CA GLU A 200 7.64 10.62 -19.74
C GLU A 200 9.04 10.11 -20.15
N ASP A 201 9.34 8.86 -19.83
CA ASP A 201 10.63 8.22 -20.09
C ASP A 201 11.85 8.82 -19.39
N LEU A 202 11.65 9.53 -18.26
CA LEU A 202 12.77 10.01 -17.44
C LEU A 202 13.64 8.85 -16.92
N ASP A 203 14.95 8.92 -17.19
CA ASP A 203 15.96 8.08 -16.53
C ASP A 203 16.17 8.53 -15.09
N LEU A 204 15.67 7.76 -14.13
CA LEU A 204 15.72 8.09 -12.70
C LEU A 204 17.15 8.18 -12.18
N ARG A 205 18.03 7.29 -12.64
CA ARG A 205 19.42 7.25 -12.19
C ARG A 205 20.12 8.53 -12.60
N GLN A 206 20.00 8.90 -13.87
CA GLN A 206 20.64 10.09 -14.41
C GLN A 206 20.08 11.37 -13.77
N ALA A 207 18.75 11.46 -13.62
CA ALA A 207 18.10 12.62 -13.02
C ALA A 207 18.55 12.84 -11.57
N LEU A 208 18.63 11.78 -10.76
CA LEU A 208 19.07 11.85 -9.38
C LEU A 208 20.54 12.26 -9.26
N LEU A 209 21.42 11.65 -10.07
CA LEU A 209 22.85 11.98 -10.08
C LEU A 209 23.09 13.43 -10.51
N ALA A 210 22.44 13.88 -11.58
CA ALA A 210 22.54 15.27 -12.04
C ALA A 210 22.01 16.26 -11.00
N GLY A 211 20.91 15.92 -10.32
CA GLY A 211 20.36 16.72 -9.23
C GLY A 211 21.32 16.84 -8.04
N TYR A 212 21.95 15.73 -7.63
CA TYR A 212 22.94 15.70 -6.56
C TYR A 212 24.22 16.46 -6.92
N GLU A 213 24.75 16.27 -8.13
CA GLU A 213 26.00 16.89 -8.59
C GLU A 213 25.96 18.42 -8.58
N ARG A 214 24.77 19.03 -8.74
CA ARG A 214 24.57 20.49 -8.59
C ARG A 214 24.95 21.02 -7.20
N HIS A 215 24.98 20.17 -6.19
CA HIS A 215 25.31 20.53 -4.79
C HIS A 215 26.65 19.96 -4.32
N THR A 216 27.38 19.27 -5.20
CA THR A 216 28.71 18.71 -4.92
C THR A 216 29.74 19.27 -5.92
N ARG A 217 30.50 20.30 -5.56
CA ARG A 217 31.56 20.84 -6.45
C ARG A 217 32.95 20.39 -6.02
N ARG A 218 33.79 20.13 -7.03
CA ARG A 218 35.26 20.30 -6.97
C ARG A 218 35.62 21.75 -7.32
N THR A 219 36.71 22.23 -6.75
CA THR A 219 37.12 23.62 -6.46
C THR A 219 37.39 24.56 -7.66
N ASP A 220 37.01 24.26 -8.92
CA ASP A 220 37.61 24.95 -10.10
C ASP A 220 36.70 25.88 -10.93
N SER A 221 35.46 26.20 -10.52
CA SER A 221 34.69 27.23 -11.23
C SER A 221 33.76 28.03 -10.31
N ILE A 222 34.10 29.30 -10.10
CA ILE A 222 33.28 30.27 -9.35
C ILE A 222 32.50 31.08 -10.39
N GLU A 223 31.26 30.68 -10.65
CA GLU A 223 30.24 31.64 -11.09
C GLU A 223 29.25 31.84 -9.94
N PRO A 224 28.98 33.10 -9.54
CA PRO A 224 28.09 33.41 -8.43
C PRO A 224 26.63 33.32 -8.89
N THR A 225 25.93 32.25 -8.55
CA THR A 225 24.47 32.18 -8.66
C THR A 225 23.81 32.93 -7.48
N ALA A 226 22.79 33.72 -7.79
CA ALA A 226 22.16 34.70 -6.87
C ALA A 226 21.26 34.12 -5.76
N LYS A 227 21.15 32.80 -5.65
CA LYS A 227 20.45 32.11 -4.55
C LYS A 227 21.50 31.35 -3.73
N ARG A 228 21.52 31.53 -2.41
CA ARG A 228 22.44 30.87 -1.47
C ARG A 228 22.25 29.34 -1.50
N GLN A 229 22.80 28.69 -2.52
CA GLN A 229 22.79 27.23 -2.66
C GLN A 229 23.96 26.70 -1.82
N LYS A 230 23.69 25.80 -0.87
CA LYS A 230 24.75 25.16 -0.08
C LYS A 230 25.50 24.20 -0.99
N ILE A 231 26.81 24.37 -1.08
CA ILE A 231 27.68 23.54 -1.90
C ILE A 231 28.66 22.85 -0.96
N TYR A 232 28.85 21.55 -1.15
CA TYR A 232 29.66 20.70 -0.29
C TYR A 232 30.75 19.96 -1.09
N GLU A 233 31.84 19.59 -0.43
CA GLU A 233 32.82 18.62 -0.95
C GLU A 233 32.42 17.22 -0.47
N LEU A 234 31.66 16.49 -1.29
CA LEU A 234 31.06 15.20 -0.93
C LEU A 234 31.53 14.07 -1.85
N PRO A 235 31.51 12.81 -1.38
CA PRO A 235 31.73 11.64 -2.24
C PRO A 235 30.66 11.53 -3.32
N LYS A 236 30.98 10.83 -4.41
CA LYS A 236 30.01 10.58 -5.49
C LYS A 236 28.97 9.56 -5.04
N LEU A 237 27.76 9.63 -5.58
CA LEU A 237 26.78 8.56 -5.40
C LEU A 237 27.00 7.47 -6.45
N LYS A 238 26.97 6.22 -6.01
CA LYS A 238 26.89 5.04 -6.85
C LYS A 238 25.53 4.39 -6.63
N ILE A 239 24.57 4.70 -7.51
CA ILE A 239 23.25 4.08 -7.46
C ILE A 239 23.38 2.61 -7.87
N VAL A 240 23.21 1.70 -6.90
CA VAL A 240 23.33 0.25 -7.10
C VAL A 240 21.96 -0.44 -7.19
N ALA A 241 20.93 0.18 -6.63
CA ALA A 241 19.56 -0.32 -6.68
C ALA A 241 18.56 0.84 -6.79
N ILE A 242 17.58 0.69 -7.68
CA ILE A 242 16.38 1.50 -7.82
C ILE A 242 15.20 0.52 -7.81
N THR A 243 14.13 0.85 -7.09
CA THR A 243 12.95 -0.01 -7.02
C THR A 243 11.69 0.78 -6.74
N ASN A 244 10.53 0.12 -6.92
CA ASN A 244 9.26 0.62 -6.42
C ASN A 244 9.14 0.37 -4.90
N ASP A 245 8.43 1.26 -4.23
CA ASP A 245 8.18 1.22 -2.79
C ASP A 245 7.52 -0.09 -2.32
N THR A 246 6.63 -0.70 -3.10
CA THR A 246 6.03 -2.00 -2.74
C THR A 246 7.08 -3.11 -2.70
N VAL A 247 8.02 -3.14 -3.66
CA VAL A 247 9.13 -4.09 -3.73
C VAL A 247 10.07 -3.88 -2.55
N ALA A 248 10.41 -2.63 -2.24
CA ALA A 248 11.20 -2.29 -1.05
C ALA A 248 10.52 -2.76 0.25
N THR A 249 9.20 -2.58 0.35
CA THR A 249 8.39 -3.04 1.50
C THR A 249 8.46 -4.56 1.67
N LEU A 250 8.28 -5.32 0.58
CA LEU A 250 8.38 -6.78 0.59
C LEU A 250 9.77 -7.25 1.05
N VAL A 251 10.83 -6.74 0.43
CA VAL A 251 12.20 -7.21 0.73
C VAL A 251 12.67 -6.78 2.12
N SER A 252 12.27 -5.59 2.60
CA SER A 252 12.56 -5.14 3.97
C SER A 252 12.02 -6.12 5.02
N LEU A 253 10.76 -6.52 4.88
CA LEU A 253 10.17 -7.44 5.83
C LEU A 253 10.70 -8.87 5.64
N ALA A 254 10.95 -9.31 4.41
CA ALA A 254 11.53 -10.62 4.13
C ALA A 254 12.93 -10.77 4.77
N TYR A 255 13.75 -9.71 4.72
CA TYR A 255 15.05 -9.67 5.39
C TYR A 255 14.92 -9.80 6.92
N SER A 256 13.85 -9.23 7.49
CA SER A 256 13.60 -9.22 8.94
C SER A 256 12.97 -10.52 9.46
N VAL A 257 12.02 -11.11 8.72
CA VAL A 257 11.19 -12.26 9.12
C VAL A 257 11.92 -13.61 8.95
N LYS A 258 13.04 -13.63 8.24
CA LYS A 258 13.87 -14.82 7.96
C LYS A 258 14.28 -15.67 9.19
N SER A 259 14.13 -15.15 10.41
CA SER A 259 14.39 -15.86 11.67
C SER A 259 13.16 -16.52 12.33
N LEU A 260 11.96 -16.40 11.74
CA LEU A 260 10.74 -17.02 12.30
C LEU A 260 10.47 -18.38 11.67
N PRO A 261 10.27 -19.44 12.47
CA PRO A 261 9.92 -20.76 11.93
C PRO A 261 8.53 -20.71 11.28
N ASN A 262 8.38 -21.37 10.12
CA ASN A 262 7.11 -21.50 9.38
C ASN A 262 6.44 -20.18 8.98
N THR A 263 7.17 -19.07 8.98
CA THR A 263 6.66 -17.78 8.51
C THR A 263 7.40 -17.37 7.25
N ARG A 264 6.68 -16.96 6.21
CA ARG A 264 7.28 -16.42 4.98
C ARG A 264 6.52 -15.20 4.51
N VAL A 265 7.26 -14.20 4.04
CA VAL A 265 6.66 -13.03 3.39
C VAL A 265 6.30 -13.40 1.96
N ALA A 266 5.01 -13.43 1.67
CA ALA A 266 4.46 -13.87 0.38
C ALA A 266 4.14 -12.69 -0.55
N MET A 267 3.85 -11.51 0.00
CA MET A 267 3.40 -10.35 -0.77
C MET A 267 3.76 -9.05 -0.04
N GLY A 268 3.98 -7.97 -0.79
CA GLY A 268 4.08 -6.61 -0.27
C GLY A 268 2.94 -5.76 -0.79
N ILE A 269 2.31 -4.96 0.07
CA ILE A 269 1.26 -4.01 -0.31
C ILE A 269 1.56 -2.61 0.24
N ILE A 270 1.11 -1.60 -0.49
CA ILE A 270 1.06 -0.22 -0.01
C ILE A 270 -0.37 0.26 -0.02
N VAL A 271 -0.81 0.82 1.11
CA VAL A 271 -2.12 1.44 1.27
C VAL A 271 -1.92 2.79 1.96
N GLY A 272 -1.63 3.81 1.16
CA GLY A 272 -1.28 5.15 1.62
C GLY A 272 -1.85 6.21 0.69
N ALA A 273 -1.02 7.15 0.23
CA ALA A 273 -1.43 8.17 -0.74
C ALA A 273 -2.06 7.54 -2.01
N GLY A 274 -1.48 6.42 -2.47
CA GLY A 274 -2.04 5.52 -3.46
C GLY A 274 -2.06 4.07 -2.96
N CYS A 275 -2.33 3.14 -3.87
CA CYS A 275 -2.35 1.71 -3.57
C CYS A 275 -1.63 0.90 -4.64
N ASN A 276 -0.81 -0.07 -4.22
CA ASN A 276 -0.11 -0.98 -5.11
C ASN A 276 0.27 -2.28 -4.38
N ALA A 277 0.64 -3.34 -5.11
CA ALA A 277 1.13 -4.59 -4.58
C ALA A 277 2.30 -5.17 -5.40
N THR A 278 3.05 -6.05 -4.75
CA THR A 278 4.12 -6.83 -5.35
C THR A 278 4.11 -8.26 -4.81
N VAL A 279 4.49 -9.22 -5.64
CA VAL A 279 4.51 -10.63 -5.29
C VAL A 279 5.65 -11.35 -6.02
N PRO A 280 6.37 -12.29 -5.39
CA PRO A 280 7.28 -13.21 -6.09
C PRO A 280 6.47 -14.19 -6.94
N MET A 281 6.66 -14.21 -8.25
CA MET A 281 5.96 -15.10 -9.17
C MET A 281 6.91 -16.05 -9.88
N LYS A 282 6.45 -17.28 -10.15
CA LYS A 282 7.16 -18.22 -11.01
C LYS A 282 7.13 -17.75 -12.45
N LEU A 283 8.21 -17.98 -13.19
CA LEU A 283 8.27 -17.55 -14.59
C LEU A 283 7.26 -18.30 -15.47
N SER A 284 6.82 -19.50 -15.07
CA SER A 284 5.77 -20.27 -15.75
C SER A 284 4.40 -19.59 -15.76
N ASP A 285 4.17 -18.65 -14.83
CA ASP A 285 2.89 -17.97 -14.66
C ASP A 285 2.85 -16.61 -15.36
N LEU A 286 3.96 -16.21 -15.99
CA LEU A 286 4.14 -14.92 -16.65
C LEU A 286 4.13 -15.07 -18.17
N HIS A 287 3.74 -13.99 -18.86
CA HIS A 287 3.88 -13.90 -20.31
C HIS A 287 5.35 -14.00 -20.75
N GLU A 288 5.59 -14.61 -21.91
CA GLU A 288 6.94 -14.85 -22.45
C GLU A 288 7.77 -13.56 -22.64
N SER A 289 7.16 -12.41 -22.94
CA SER A 289 7.90 -11.13 -23.00
C SER A 289 8.53 -10.75 -21.65
N LYS A 290 7.78 -10.93 -20.55
CA LYS A 290 8.24 -10.68 -19.18
C LYS A 290 9.32 -11.69 -18.78
N VAL A 291 9.14 -12.96 -19.14
CA VAL A 291 10.13 -14.02 -18.91
C VAL A 291 11.44 -13.73 -19.64
N ARG A 292 11.40 -13.35 -20.93
CA ARG A 292 12.60 -12.96 -21.68
C ARG A 292 13.31 -11.77 -21.05
N GLN A 293 12.56 -10.79 -20.58
CA GLN A 293 13.11 -9.63 -19.88
C GLN A 293 13.83 -10.05 -18.58
N ILE A 294 13.21 -10.88 -17.73
CA ILE A 294 13.81 -11.38 -16.49
C ILE A 294 15.08 -12.20 -16.80
N ARG A 295 15.01 -13.12 -17.77
CA ARG A 295 16.16 -13.94 -18.17
C ARG A 295 17.30 -13.16 -18.80
N SER A 296 17.03 -11.96 -19.33
CA SER A 296 18.09 -11.05 -19.77
C SER A 296 18.93 -10.51 -18.60
N TYR A 297 18.36 -10.46 -17.39
CA TYR A 297 19.07 -10.07 -16.16
C TYR A 297 19.72 -11.25 -15.47
N ASN A 298 19.01 -12.37 -15.40
CA ASN A 298 19.45 -13.61 -14.77
C ASN A 298 18.95 -14.82 -15.58
N PRO A 299 19.78 -15.43 -16.43
CA PRO A 299 19.39 -16.54 -17.30
C PRO A 299 18.83 -17.76 -16.56
N ASP A 300 19.28 -17.98 -15.32
CA ASP A 300 18.93 -19.14 -14.50
C ASP A 300 17.70 -18.89 -13.60
N ALA A 301 17.05 -17.72 -13.71
CA ALA A 301 15.91 -17.37 -12.89
C ALA A 301 14.70 -18.30 -13.13
N THR A 302 14.15 -18.84 -12.05
CA THR A 302 12.90 -19.61 -12.03
C THR A 302 11.71 -18.79 -11.50
N GLU A 303 12.01 -17.70 -10.80
CA GLU A 303 11.04 -16.77 -10.23
C GLU A 303 11.59 -15.33 -10.28
N ALA A 304 10.70 -14.36 -10.12
CA ALA A 304 11.07 -12.97 -9.91
C ALA A 304 10.01 -12.23 -9.09
N ILE A 305 10.43 -11.18 -8.40
CA ILE A 305 9.50 -10.23 -7.79
C ILE A 305 8.86 -9.40 -8.91
N ILE A 306 7.54 -9.34 -8.89
CA ILE A 306 6.74 -8.63 -9.89
C ILE A 306 6.05 -7.45 -9.22
N ASN A 307 6.19 -6.26 -9.80
CA ASN A 307 5.40 -5.10 -9.42
C ASN A 307 4.07 -5.15 -10.18
N THR A 308 2.94 -5.37 -9.48
CA THR A 308 1.69 -5.68 -10.16
C THR A 308 1.03 -4.46 -10.79
N GLU A 309 1.19 -3.29 -10.17
CA GLU A 309 0.41 -2.08 -10.48
C GLU A 309 -1.09 -2.41 -10.59
N TRP A 310 -1.59 -3.23 -9.65
CA TRP A 310 -2.95 -3.80 -9.66
C TRP A 310 -4.10 -2.78 -9.66
N THR A 311 -3.79 -1.49 -9.53
CA THR A 311 -4.79 -0.42 -9.57
C THR A 311 -4.99 0.15 -10.97
N LEU A 312 -4.08 -0.11 -11.91
CA LEU A 312 -4.18 0.34 -13.29
C LEU A 312 -5.42 -0.26 -13.98
N ARG A 313 -6.03 0.52 -14.88
CA ARG A 313 -7.12 0.09 -15.77
C ARG A 313 -6.88 -1.31 -16.34
N GLY A 314 -7.88 -2.17 -16.25
CA GLY A 314 -7.86 -3.59 -16.61
C GLY A 314 -8.28 -4.49 -15.44
N THR A 315 -8.27 -3.99 -14.20
CA THR A 315 -8.63 -4.74 -12.99
C THR A 315 -10.05 -4.45 -12.48
N GLU A 316 -10.76 -3.48 -13.08
CA GLU A 316 -12.05 -3.01 -12.62
C GLU A 316 -13.25 -3.87 -13.02
N THR A 317 -13.10 -4.79 -13.98
CA THR A 317 -14.23 -5.59 -14.52
C THR A 317 -15.04 -6.28 -13.42
N PRO A 318 -14.44 -6.99 -12.43
CA PRO A 318 -15.21 -7.59 -11.34
C PRO A 318 -15.97 -6.56 -10.50
N LEU A 319 -15.41 -5.36 -10.33
CA LEU A 319 -16.04 -4.29 -9.54
C LEU A 319 -17.24 -3.68 -10.29
N GLN A 320 -17.17 -3.60 -11.62
CA GLN A 320 -18.29 -3.12 -12.44
C GLN A 320 -19.41 -4.16 -12.52
N GLU A 321 -19.08 -5.41 -12.85
CA GLU A 321 -20.06 -6.50 -13.01
C GLU A 321 -20.82 -6.81 -11.72
N LEU A 322 -20.14 -6.71 -10.57
CA LEU A 322 -20.76 -6.92 -9.27
C LEU A 322 -21.46 -5.66 -8.74
N GLY A 323 -21.46 -4.54 -9.47
CA GLY A 323 -22.07 -3.29 -9.02
C GLY A 323 -21.45 -2.78 -7.72
N VAL A 324 -20.12 -2.78 -7.63
CA VAL A 324 -19.34 -2.16 -6.54
C VAL A 324 -19.11 -0.67 -6.82
N VAL A 325 -18.92 -0.34 -8.10
CA VAL A 325 -18.73 1.05 -8.57
C VAL A 325 -20.07 1.79 -8.45
N THR A 326 -20.11 2.81 -7.61
CA THR A 326 -21.29 3.65 -7.37
C THR A 326 -21.28 4.91 -8.24
N LYS A 327 -22.41 5.63 -8.26
CA LYS A 327 -22.50 6.94 -8.91
C LYS A 327 -21.46 7.96 -8.39
N TRP A 328 -21.09 7.87 -7.11
CA TRP A 328 -20.10 8.78 -6.51
C TRP A 328 -18.68 8.44 -6.96
N ASP A 329 -18.38 7.16 -7.16
CA ASP A 329 -17.10 6.72 -7.71
C ASP A 329 -16.96 7.18 -9.17
N VAL A 330 -18.03 7.09 -9.96
CA VAL A 330 -18.08 7.60 -11.35
C VAL A 330 -17.88 9.12 -11.38
N GLU A 331 -18.53 9.87 -10.47
CA GLU A 331 -18.34 11.31 -10.38
C GLU A 331 -16.89 11.67 -10.06
N LEU A 332 -16.32 11.02 -9.04
CA LEU A 332 -14.93 11.19 -8.65
C LEU A 332 -13.98 10.93 -9.83
N ASP A 333 -14.13 9.77 -10.48
CA ASP A 333 -13.29 9.34 -11.60
C ASP A 333 -13.33 10.36 -12.76
N SER A 334 -14.53 10.80 -13.13
CA SER A 334 -14.75 11.76 -14.23
C SER A 334 -14.08 13.12 -14.03
N LYS A 335 -13.76 13.47 -12.78
CA LYS A 335 -13.13 14.74 -12.39
C LYS A 335 -11.64 14.60 -12.09
N THR A 336 -11.07 13.39 -12.24
CA THR A 336 -9.62 13.21 -12.14
C THR A 336 -8.91 13.72 -13.39
N HIS A 337 -7.58 13.92 -13.30
CA HIS A 337 -6.78 14.36 -14.45
C HIS A 337 -6.77 13.35 -15.60
N ARG A 338 -6.93 12.05 -15.30
CA ARG A 338 -6.96 10.96 -16.30
C ARG A 338 -8.07 9.97 -15.93
N PRO A 339 -9.32 10.24 -16.37
CA PRO A 339 -10.45 9.36 -16.06
C PRO A 339 -10.22 7.90 -16.47
N GLY A 340 -10.56 7.00 -15.56
CA GLY A 340 -10.40 5.55 -15.61
C GLY A 340 -8.96 5.07 -15.63
N PHE A 341 -7.99 5.88 -15.21
CA PHE A 341 -6.58 5.46 -15.19
C PHE A 341 -6.31 4.45 -14.06
N GLN A 342 -6.81 4.73 -12.85
CA GLN A 342 -6.63 3.87 -11.67
C GLN A 342 -7.94 3.68 -10.88
N PRO A 343 -8.96 3.04 -11.47
CA PRO A 343 -10.30 2.94 -10.87
C PRO A 343 -10.30 2.31 -9.47
N PHE A 344 -9.45 1.31 -9.22
CA PHE A 344 -9.32 0.70 -7.89
C PHE A 344 -8.72 1.67 -6.86
N GLU A 345 -7.75 2.50 -7.26
CA GLU A 345 -7.09 3.46 -6.37
C GLU A 345 -8.07 4.56 -5.92
N TYR A 346 -9.02 4.96 -6.77
CA TYR A 346 -10.02 5.98 -6.42
C TYR A 346 -10.91 5.56 -5.23
N MET A 347 -11.08 4.26 -5.01
CA MET A 347 -11.87 3.71 -3.90
C MET A 347 -11.04 3.42 -2.64
N THR A 348 -9.70 3.39 -2.74
CA THR A 348 -8.84 2.84 -1.69
C THR A 348 -7.67 3.74 -1.27
N GLY A 349 -7.22 4.67 -2.11
CA GLY A 349 -6.08 5.55 -1.86
C GLY A 349 -6.44 6.81 -1.07
N ALA A 350 -5.53 7.28 -0.22
CA ALA A 350 -5.75 8.41 0.69
C ALA A 350 -5.93 9.73 -0.06
N ARG A 351 -5.43 9.83 -1.29
CA ARG A 351 -5.69 10.99 -2.15
C ARG A 351 -7.19 11.17 -2.42
N TYR A 352 -7.95 10.08 -2.45
CA TYR A 352 -9.31 10.05 -2.95
C TYR A 352 -10.37 9.80 -1.89
N ILE A 353 -10.04 9.15 -0.76
CA ILE A 353 -11.01 8.86 0.32
C ILE A 353 -11.71 10.12 0.82
N GLY A 354 -10.97 11.19 1.12
CA GLY A 354 -11.55 12.45 1.58
C GLY A 354 -12.49 13.09 0.55
N GLU A 355 -12.12 13.06 -0.73
CA GLU A 355 -12.95 13.60 -1.81
C GLU A 355 -14.21 12.75 -2.05
N LEU A 356 -14.09 11.42 -1.99
CA LEU A 356 -15.22 10.52 -2.09
C LEU A 356 -16.23 10.78 -0.96
N VAL A 357 -15.75 10.92 0.28
CA VAL A 357 -16.61 11.30 1.42
C VAL A 357 -17.28 12.65 1.17
N ARG A 358 -16.54 13.64 0.65
CA ARG A 358 -17.07 14.97 0.33
C ARG A 358 -18.21 14.89 -0.68
N ILE A 359 -18.01 14.16 -1.79
CA ILE A 359 -19.00 13.95 -2.85
C ILE A 359 -20.28 13.33 -2.26
N ILE A 360 -20.15 12.27 -1.46
CA ILE A 360 -21.30 11.56 -0.87
C ILE A 360 -22.07 12.45 0.11
N VAL A 361 -21.36 13.14 1.01
CA VAL A 361 -21.98 14.03 2.01
C VAL A 361 -22.64 15.23 1.34
N PHE A 362 -21.99 15.81 0.32
CA PHE A 362 -22.55 16.91 -0.46
C PHE A 362 -23.84 16.50 -1.18
N ASP A 363 -23.86 15.31 -1.80
CA ASP A 363 -25.06 14.75 -2.43
C ASP A 363 -26.19 14.55 -1.42
N TYR A 364 -25.90 13.99 -0.23
CA TYR A 364 -26.92 13.82 0.82
C TYR A 364 -27.48 15.17 1.27
N PHE A 365 -26.63 16.13 1.62
CA PHE A 365 -27.11 17.41 2.15
C PHE A 365 -27.92 18.22 1.14
N THR A 366 -27.52 18.21 -0.13
CA THR A 366 -28.21 18.99 -1.15
C THR A 366 -29.47 18.31 -1.66
N ASN A 367 -29.41 17.01 -1.96
CA ASN A 367 -30.49 16.30 -2.65
C ASN A 367 -31.43 15.53 -1.70
N VAL A 368 -31.01 15.21 -0.47
CA VAL A 368 -31.84 14.53 0.53
C VAL A 368 -32.28 15.49 1.63
N ALA A 369 -31.35 16.25 2.21
CA ALA A 369 -31.66 17.17 3.30
C ALA A 369 -32.14 18.56 2.82
N GLY A 370 -32.08 18.85 1.52
CA GLY A 370 -32.56 20.11 0.94
C GLY A 370 -31.76 21.35 1.34
N ILE A 371 -30.52 21.19 1.78
CA ILE A 371 -29.64 22.30 2.18
C ILE A 371 -29.05 22.95 0.93
N SER A 372 -29.15 24.28 0.81
CA SER A 372 -28.57 25.00 -0.31
C SER A 372 -27.05 24.85 -0.33
N LYS A 373 -26.45 24.72 -1.52
CA LYS A 373 -24.99 24.72 -1.69
C LYS A 373 -24.33 25.95 -1.04
N GLN A 374 -25.00 27.11 -1.06
CA GLN A 374 -24.48 28.37 -0.51
C GLN A 374 -24.44 28.39 1.02
N ASP A 375 -25.18 27.49 1.67
CA ASP A 375 -25.26 27.38 3.12
C ASP A 375 -24.24 26.39 3.70
N LEU A 376 -23.63 25.57 2.85
CA LEU A 376 -22.67 24.54 3.23
C LEU A 376 -21.24 25.10 3.36
N PRO A 377 -20.41 24.53 4.25
CA PRO A 377 -18.99 24.86 4.36
C PRO A 377 -18.27 24.71 3.01
N GLN A 378 -17.34 25.63 2.72
CA GLN A 378 -16.53 25.58 1.48
C GLN A 378 -15.80 24.22 1.35
N THR A 379 -15.38 23.65 2.47
CA THR A 379 -14.73 22.33 2.54
C THR A 379 -15.60 21.19 1.98
N LEU A 380 -16.92 21.35 1.96
CA LEU A 380 -17.85 20.38 1.36
C LEU A 380 -18.21 20.73 -0.10
N THR A 381 -18.01 21.96 -0.55
CA THR A 381 -18.38 22.41 -1.89
C THR A 381 -17.25 22.38 -2.89
N GLU A 382 -16.00 22.53 -2.43
CA GLU A 382 -14.82 22.57 -3.28
C GLU A 382 -14.18 21.19 -3.45
N PRO A 383 -13.76 20.79 -4.66
CA PRO A 383 -13.05 19.53 -4.87
C PRO A 383 -11.77 19.44 -4.03
N TYR A 384 -11.51 18.27 -3.45
CA TYR A 384 -10.31 17.91 -2.67
C TYR A 384 -10.06 18.75 -1.40
N SER A 385 -10.99 19.61 -0.98
CA SER A 385 -10.82 20.38 0.26
C SER A 385 -11.02 19.55 1.54
N LEU A 386 -11.82 18.47 1.48
CA LEU A 386 -11.96 17.53 2.58
C LEU A 386 -10.80 16.53 2.56
N THR A 387 -9.79 16.75 3.41
CA THR A 387 -8.61 15.89 3.44
C THR A 387 -8.86 14.57 4.17
N THR A 388 -8.16 13.51 3.76
CA THR A 388 -8.20 12.22 4.46
C THR A 388 -7.68 12.32 5.89
N ALA A 389 -6.76 13.25 6.20
CA ALA A 389 -6.31 13.51 7.57
C ALA A 389 -7.44 14.04 8.46
N LEU A 390 -8.25 14.99 7.97
CA LEU A 390 -9.42 15.46 8.72
C LEU A 390 -10.43 14.32 8.95
N VAL A 391 -10.62 13.48 7.94
CA VAL A 391 -11.49 12.30 8.01
C VAL A 391 -10.99 11.29 9.04
N SER A 392 -9.71 10.91 9.02
CA SER A 392 -9.14 9.94 9.94
C SER A 392 -9.01 10.48 11.36
N ASP A 393 -8.50 11.71 11.52
CA ASP A 393 -7.99 12.18 12.81
C ASP A 393 -9.08 12.86 13.65
N VAL A 394 -10.10 13.43 12.99
CA VAL A 394 -11.19 14.14 13.66
C VAL A 394 -12.50 13.36 13.59
N ILE A 395 -12.90 12.92 12.39
CA ILE A 395 -14.23 12.32 12.20
C ILE A 395 -14.27 10.87 12.69
N ALA A 396 -13.33 10.04 12.24
CA ALA A 396 -13.33 8.60 12.56
C ALA A 396 -13.00 8.31 14.04
N THR A 397 -12.25 9.18 14.72
CA THR A 397 -11.85 9.03 16.14
C THR A 397 -12.88 9.58 17.14
N SER A 398 -13.86 10.37 16.67
CA SER A 398 -14.85 11.00 17.53
C SER A 398 -15.69 9.96 18.28
N ARG A 399 -16.01 10.22 19.55
CA ARG A 399 -16.71 9.27 20.43
C ARG A 399 -18.22 9.47 20.51
N SER A 400 -18.75 10.62 20.09
CA SER A 400 -20.19 10.90 20.08
C SER A 400 -20.57 11.91 19.02
N ASP A 401 -21.83 11.91 18.59
CA ASP A 401 -22.28 12.83 17.53
C ASP A 401 -22.35 14.29 17.99
N ILE A 402 -22.56 14.53 19.29
CA ILE A 402 -22.52 15.87 19.89
C ILE A 402 -21.11 16.46 19.83
N THR A 403 -20.09 15.66 20.20
CA THR A 403 -18.69 16.10 20.14
C THR A 403 -18.25 16.28 18.69
N LEU A 404 -18.65 15.36 17.81
CA LEU A 404 -18.38 15.48 16.38
C LEU A 404 -19.00 16.74 15.78
N ALA A 405 -20.26 17.05 16.08
CA ALA A 405 -20.91 18.28 15.59
C ALA A 405 -20.15 19.54 16.02
N SER A 406 -19.67 19.58 17.27
CA SER A 406 -18.88 20.69 17.80
C SER A 406 -17.52 20.82 17.10
N ASP A 407 -16.84 19.70 16.87
CA ASP A 407 -15.55 19.68 16.15
C ASP A 407 -15.71 20.05 14.68
N LEU A 408 -16.78 19.58 14.02
CA LEU A 408 -17.12 19.94 12.65
C LEU A 408 -17.48 21.43 12.54
N ALA A 409 -18.20 22.00 13.50
CA ALA A 409 -18.48 23.44 13.53
C ALA A 409 -17.20 24.29 13.61
N ARG A 410 -16.17 23.78 14.30
CA ARG A 410 -14.87 24.45 14.42
C ARG A 410 -13.98 24.26 13.19
N SER A 411 -13.99 23.07 12.58
CA SER A 411 -13.07 22.69 11.50
C SER A 411 -13.64 22.88 10.09
N LEU A 412 -14.96 22.81 9.94
CA LEU A 412 -15.71 23.07 8.71
C LEU A 412 -16.85 24.07 8.99
N PRO A 413 -16.54 25.32 9.39
CA PRO A 413 -17.58 26.30 9.67
C PRO A 413 -18.41 26.60 8.41
N PRO A 414 -19.73 26.72 8.53
CA PRO A 414 -20.56 27.21 7.43
C PRO A 414 -20.26 28.69 7.14
N PRO A 415 -20.62 29.18 5.94
CA PRO A 415 -20.49 30.60 5.60
C PRO A 415 -21.24 31.49 6.60
N THR A 416 -20.74 32.69 6.86
CA THR A 416 -21.35 33.62 7.83
C THR A 416 -22.76 34.08 7.44
N SER A 417 -23.12 33.97 6.15
CA SER A 417 -24.45 34.23 5.62
C SER A 417 -25.44 33.07 5.80
N SER A 418 -24.94 31.89 6.16
CA SER A 418 -25.74 30.67 6.29
C SER A 418 -26.49 30.64 7.62
N SER A 419 -27.76 30.22 7.58
CA SER A 419 -28.51 29.85 8.79
C SER A 419 -28.34 28.39 9.18
N TRP A 420 -27.65 27.59 8.36
CA TRP A 420 -27.37 26.18 8.64
C TRP A 420 -26.18 26.05 9.58
N SER A 421 -26.23 25.06 10.49
CA SER A 421 -25.13 24.72 11.39
C SER A 421 -25.02 23.22 11.62
N TRP A 422 -23.84 22.78 12.05
CA TRP A 422 -23.62 21.38 12.40
C TRP A 422 -24.43 21.01 13.65
N THR A 423 -25.35 20.07 13.49
CA THR A 423 -26.11 19.41 14.56
C THR A 423 -25.64 17.97 14.74
N PRO A 424 -25.95 17.29 15.86
CA PRO A 424 -25.70 15.86 16.02
C PRO A 424 -26.26 15.02 14.85
N GLU A 425 -27.43 15.36 14.33
CA GLU A 425 -28.07 14.66 13.21
C GLU A 425 -27.27 14.81 11.91
N SER A 426 -26.76 16.01 11.62
CA SER A 426 -25.89 16.23 10.47
C SER A 426 -24.50 15.58 10.65
N ALA A 427 -24.00 15.51 11.89
CA ALA A 427 -22.75 14.83 12.21
C ALA A 427 -22.85 13.31 12.02
N VAL A 428 -24.03 12.71 12.28
CA VAL A 428 -24.31 11.30 11.96
C VAL A 428 -24.13 11.01 10.47
N VAL A 429 -24.56 11.91 9.58
CA VAL A 429 -24.38 11.75 8.13
C VAL A 429 -22.90 11.66 7.77
N MET A 430 -22.09 12.58 8.31
CA MET A 430 -20.64 12.59 8.12
C MET A 430 -20.00 11.30 8.65
N ARG A 431 -20.30 10.91 9.90
CA ARG A 431 -19.77 9.69 10.53
C ARG A 431 -20.14 8.42 9.77
N ALA A 432 -21.41 8.28 9.39
CA ALA A 432 -21.90 7.11 8.68
C ALA A 432 -21.24 6.98 7.31
N THR A 433 -21.07 8.10 6.60
CA THR A 433 -20.39 8.12 5.29
C THR A 433 -18.93 7.72 5.42
N VAL A 434 -18.21 8.30 6.38
CA VAL A 434 -16.81 7.96 6.66
C VAL A 434 -16.65 6.48 6.99
N SER A 435 -17.51 5.93 7.85
CA SER A 435 -17.50 4.51 8.21
C SER A 435 -17.79 3.61 7.01
N ALA A 436 -18.77 3.96 6.16
CA ALA A 436 -19.12 3.19 4.97
C ALA A 436 -17.98 3.17 3.94
N VAL A 437 -17.37 4.32 3.65
CA VAL A 437 -16.22 4.44 2.73
C VAL A 437 -15.02 3.66 3.26
N GLN A 438 -14.71 3.80 4.55
CA GLN A 438 -13.60 3.07 5.19
C GLN A 438 -13.81 1.55 5.13
N THR A 439 -14.99 1.07 5.53
CA THR A 439 -15.33 -0.35 5.54
C THR A 439 -15.22 -0.96 4.15
N ARG A 440 -15.77 -0.26 3.14
CA ARG A 440 -15.69 -0.67 1.74
C ARG A 440 -14.24 -0.73 1.25
N SER A 441 -13.44 0.29 1.55
CA SER A 441 -12.02 0.34 1.17
C SER A 441 -11.24 -0.83 1.78
N ALA A 442 -11.41 -1.10 3.08
CA ALA A 442 -10.75 -2.23 3.75
C ALA A 442 -11.17 -3.59 3.15
N ALA A 443 -12.45 -3.77 2.84
CA ALA A 443 -12.96 -4.98 2.18
C ALA A 443 -12.34 -5.19 0.79
N LEU A 444 -12.20 -4.12 0.00
CA LEU A 444 -11.59 -4.19 -1.34
C LEU A 444 -10.09 -4.51 -1.28
N ILE A 445 -9.35 -3.88 -0.35
CA ILE A 445 -7.93 -4.20 -0.13
C ILE A 445 -7.75 -5.66 0.28
N ALA A 446 -8.59 -6.17 1.18
CA ALA A 446 -8.57 -7.58 1.58
C ALA A 446 -8.89 -8.50 0.40
N ALA A 447 -9.93 -8.20 -0.38
CA ALA A 447 -10.32 -8.99 -1.54
C ALA A 447 -9.21 -9.06 -2.60
N ALA A 448 -8.58 -7.93 -2.93
CA ALA A 448 -7.47 -7.86 -3.87
C ALA A 448 -6.23 -8.60 -3.33
N SER A 449 -5.92 -8.46 -2.05
CA SER A 449 -4.80 -9.16 -1.40
C SER A 449 -4.97 -10.68 -1.47
N VAL A 450 -6.13 -11.19 -1.08
CA VAL A 450 -6.47 -12.62 -1.16
C VAL A 450 -6.52 -13.08 -2.61
N GLY A 451 -7.07 -12.26 -3.52
CA GLY A 451 -7.13 -12.58 -4.95
C GLY A 451 -5.73 -12.71 -5.57
N LEU A 452 -4.79 -11.85 -5.19
CA LEU A 452 -3.41 -11.92 -5.67
C LEU A 452 -2.64 -13.11 -5.08
N LEU A 453 -2.86 -13.44 -3.81
CA LEU A 453 -2.31 -14.67 -3.21
C LEU A 453 -2.83 -15.93 -3.92
N ALA A 454 -4.13 -15.97 -4.24
CA ALA A 454 -4.74 -17.07 -5.00
C ALA A 454 -4.23 -17.13 -6.45
N CYS A 455 -4.04 -15.98 -7.11
CA CYS A 455 -3.40 -15.89 -8.41
C CYS A 455 -2.00 -16.51 -8.40
N ASN A 456 -1.25 -16.31 -7.31
CA ASN A 456 0.11 -16.84 -7.14
C ASN A 456 0.18 -18.24 -6.51
N HIS A 457 -0.94 -18.96 -6.45
CA HIS A 457 -1.02 -20.32 -5.90
C HIS A 457 -0.62 -20.45 -4.42
N GLU A 458 -0.59 -19.35 -3.66
CA GLU A 458 -0.27 -19.37 -2.23
C GLU A 458 -1.42 -19.92 -1.40
N ILE A 459 -2.65 -19.67 -1.86
CA ILE A 459 -3.91 -20.14 -1.28
C ILE A 459 -4.86 -20.61 -2.39
N LYS A 460 -5.92 -21.31 -2.02
CA LYS A 460 -6.98 -21.78 -2.92
C LYS A 460 -8.30 -21.08 -2.61
N LEU A 461 -8.90 -20.53 -3.65
CA LEU A 461 -10.29 -20.08 -3.65
C LEU A 461 -11.11 -21.05 -4.52
N SER A 462 -12.32 -21.38 -4.06
CA SER A 462 -13.22 -22.28 -4.77
C SER A 462 -14.27 -21.46 -5.51
N GLU A 463 -14.59 -21.87 -6.74
CA GLU A 463 -15.74 -21.30 -7.45
C GLU A 463 -17.03 -21.61 -6.67
N LYS A 464 -18.00 -20.70 -6.67
CA LYS A 464 -19.31 -20.97 -6.06
C LYS A 464 -19.91 -22.26 -6.66
N PRO A 465 -20.43 -23.18 -5.83
CA PRO A 465 -21.37 -24.16 -6.32
C PRO A 465 -22.66 -23.43 -6.73
N GLY A 466 -22.80 -23.06 -8.02
CA GLY A 466 -24.02 -22.45 -8.55
C GLY A 466 -23.91 -21.60 -9.82
N SER A 467 -22.74 -21.38 -10.40
CA SER A 467 -22.57 -20.58 -11.65
C SER A 467 -22.70 -21.37 -12.95
N THR A 468 -22.89 -22.70 -12.92
CA THR A 468 -23.08 -23.49 -14.14
C THR A 468 -24.53 -23.44 -14.64
N SER A 469 -24.76 -22.70 -15.71
CA SER A 469 -25.88 -22.91 -16.65
C SER A 469 -25.64 -24.16 -17.51
N GLY A 470 -25.38 -25.29 -16.84
CA GLY A 470 -25.18 -26.60 -17.46
C GLY A 470 -26.14 -27.59 -16.84
N SER A 471 -27.05 -28.12 -17.65
CA SER A 471 -28.03 -29.14 -17.26
C SER A 471 -27.34 -30.31 -16.56
N PRO A 472 -27.83 -30.79 -15.39
CA PRO A 472 -27.22 -31.94 -14.75
C PRO A 472 -27.66 -33.21 -15.49
N THR A 473 -26.77 -33.81 -16.28
CA THR A 473 -26.91 -35.21 -16.68
C THR A 473 -26.71 -36.10 -15.47
N SER A 474 -27.83 -36.66 -15.00
CA SER A 474 -27.94 -37.75 -14.05
C SER A 474 -27.04 -38.93 -14.44
N THR A 475 -26.01 -39.20 -13.64
CA THR A 475 -25.44 -40.53 -13.50
C THR A 475 -25.30 -40.84 -12.01
N GLN A 476 -26.19 -41.68 -11.50
CA GLN A 476 -26.11 -42.26 -10.17
C GLN A 476 -24.90 -43.18 -10.05
N PRO A 477 -24.15 -43.15 -8.94
CA PRO A 477 -23.42 -44.31 -8.45
C PRO A 477 -24.29 -45.03 -7.43
N THR A 478 -24.55 -46.30 -7.72
CA THR A 478 -25.19 -47.27 -6.83
C THR A 478 -24.36 -47.56 -5.59
N GLY A 479 -24.99 -47.39 -4.42
CA GLY A 479 -24.88 -48.27 -3.24
C GLY A 479 -23.58 -48.27 -2.44
N GLN A 480 -23.62 -47.70 -1.23
CA GLN A 480 -22.91 -48.22 -0.05
C GLN A 480 -23.60 -47.77 1.25
N ASN A 481 -23.59 -48.67 2.24
CA ASN A 481 -24.38 -48.68 3.47
C ASN A 481 -24.10 -47.52 4.45
N PRO A 482 -25.08 -47.10 5.28
CA PRO A 482 -24.91 -46.09 6.31
C PRO A 482 -24.56 -46.73 7.67
N GLN A 483 -23.28 -46.77 8.02
CA GLN A 483 -22.82 -46.92 9.40
C GLN A 483 -21.37 -46.45 9.44
N ASP A 484 -21.14 -45.20 9.84
CA ASP A 484 -19.95 -44.79 10.59
C ASP A 484 -20.19 -43.40 11.22
N GLN A 485 -19.91 -43.32 12.52
CA GLN A 485 -19.95 -42.09 13.33
C GLN A 485 -18.73 -41.21 13.00
N PRO A 486 -18.76 -39.89 13.31
CA PRO A 486 -17.67 -38.99 12.95
C PRO A 486 -16.41 -39.29 13.78
N GLU A 487 -15.43 -39.96 13.16
CA GLU A 487 -14.09 -40.07 13.71
C GLU A 487 -13.41 -38.70 13.72
N ALA A 488 -12.75 -38.40 14.83
CA ALA A 488 -11.98 -37.17 15.01
C ALA A 488 -10.95 -37.00 13.89
N ILE A 489 -10.88 -35.78 13.33
CA ILE A 489 -9.90 -35.38 12.32
C ILE A 489 -8.51 -35.43 12.99
N CYS A 490 -7.84 -36.57 12.91
CA CYS A 490 -6.40 -36.64 13.15
C CYS A 490 -5.69 -35.89 12.01
N PRO A 491 -4.77 -34.95 12.30
CA PRO A 491 -4.00 -34.29 11.25
C PRO A 491 -3.19 -35.33 10.47
N GLY A 492 -3.41 -35.37 9.16
CA GLY A 492 -2.66 -36.23 8.26
C GLY A 492 -1.15 -35.97 8.34
N SER A 493 -0.38 -36.96 7.93
CA SER A 493 1.10 -37.08 7.97
C SER A 493 1.90 -36.02 7.19
N GLY A 494 1.32 -34.86 6.87
CA GLY A 494 2.00 -33.73 6.20
C GLY A 494 2.58 -32.68 7.15
N TRP A 495 2.21 -32.69 8.43
CA TRP A 495 2.57 -31.67 9.42
C TRP A 495 3.98 -31.86 9.96
N HIS A 496 5.01 -31.71 9.12
CA HIS A 496 6.39 -31.85 9.58
C HIS A 496 6.89 -30.63 10.36
N SER A 497 6.22 -29.47 10.22
CA SER A 497 6.63 -28.23 10.88
C SER A 497 5.50 -27.39 11.50
N GLY A 498 4.21 -27.80 11.39
CA GLY A 498 3.06 -26.99 11.81
C GLY A 498 2.51 -26.10 10.69
N PRO A 499 1.42 -25.33 10.94
CA PRO A 499 0.79 -24.49 9.91
C PRO A 499 1.72 -23.37 9.44
N GLU A 500 1.78 -23.15 8.12
CA GLU A 500 2.55 -22.04 7.52
C GLU A 500 1.80 -20.70 7.68
N GLU A 501 2.54 -19.67 8.10
CA GLU A 501 2.07 -18.28 8.15
C GLU A 501 2.57 -17.52 6.91
N LEU A 502 1.64 -17.21 6.01
CA LEU A 502 1.87 -16.32 4.88
C LEU A 502 1.73 -14.87 5.32
N VAL A 503 2.80 -14.12 5.21
CA VAL A 503 2.85 -12.71 5.60
C VAL A 503 2.63 -11.81 4.39
N VAL A 504 1.66 -10.92 4.52
CA VAL A 504 1.47 -9.77 3.65
C VAL A 504 2.13 -8.57 4.33
N ALA A 505 3.32 -8.21 3.83
CA ALA A 505 4.03 -7.02 4.28
C ALA A 505 3.24 -5.77 3.88
N TYR A 506 3.00 -4.85 4.81
CA TYR A 506 2.33 -3.60 4.48
C TYR A 506 3.07 -2.36 4.95
N THR A 507 2.89 -1.27 4.22
CA THR A 507 3.16 0.10 4.66
C THR A 507 2.13 1.06 4.06
N GLY A 508 2.15 2.32 4.48
CA GLY A 508 1.29 3.37 3.96
C GLY A 508 0.35 3.96 5.01
N GLY A 509 0.13 5.26 4.90
CA GLY A 509 -0.55 6.04 5.94
C GLY A 509 -1.98 5.61 6.25
N ILE A 510 -2.72 5.01 5.31
CA ILE A 510 -4.07 4.52 5.61
C ILE A 510 -3.98 3.30 6.51
N ILE A 511 -3.30 2.25 6.05
CA ILE A 511 -3.26 0.99 6.80
C ILE A 511 -2.52 1.12 8.13
N GLN A 512 -1.58 2.08 8.25
CA GLN A 512 -0.83 2.33 9.50
C GLN A 512 -1.54 3.26 10.48
N HIS A 513 -2.31 4.25 10.01
CA HIS A 513 -2.80 5.33 10.88
C HIS A 513 -4.32 5.55 10.85
N TYR A 514 -5.01 5.09 9.81
CA TYR A 514 -6.46 5.22 9.77
C TYR A 514 -7.08 4.28 10.82
N PRO A 515 -7.87 4.80 11.79
CA PRO A 515 -8.34 4.03 12.94
C PRO A 515 -8.99 2.69 12.58
N ASN A 516 -8.46 1.58 13.11
CA ASN A 516 -8.94 0.21 12.89
C ASN A 516 -8.87 -0.33 11.44
N PHE A 517 -8.22 0.39 10.50
CA PHE A 517 -8.22 -0.02 9.09
C PHE A 517 -7.50 -1.36 8.87
N LYS A 518 -6.33 -1.55 9.49
CA LYS A 518 -5.59 -2.83 9.44
C LYS A 518 -6.40 -3.98 10.03
N GLU A 519 -7.04 -3.76 11.17
CA GLU A 519 -7.88 -4.75 11.84
C GLU A 519 -9.07 -5.14 10.95
N MET A 520 -9.73 -4.17 10.31
CA MET A 520 -10.79 -4.43 9.35
C MET A 520 -10.30 -5.26 8.16
N CYS A 521 -9.16 -4.88 7.55
CA CYS A 521 -8.55 -5.65 6.47
C CYS A 521 -8.26 -7.09 6.91
N GLN A 522 -7.66 -7.29 8.09
CA GLN A 522 -7.35 -8.63 8.61
C GLN A 522 -8.62 -9.45 8.80
N VAL A 523 -9.67 -8.89 9.40
CA VAL A 523 -10.96 -9.58 9.59
C VAL A 523 -11.55 -10.01 8.25
N TYR A 524 -11.49 -9.18 7.22
CA TYR A 524 -11.93 -9.57 5.88
C TYR A 524 -11.05 -10.67 5.28
N ILE A 525 -9.72 -10.58 5.39
CA ILE A 525 -8.81 -11.65 4.95
C ILE A 525 -9.18 -12.97 5.63
N ASP A 526 -9.32 -12.99 6.95
CA ASP A 526 -9.66 -14.19 7.71
C ASP A 526 -10.98 -14.80 7.23
N ARG A 527 -12.02 -13.97 7.04
CA ARG A 527 -13.32 -14.40 6.52
C ARG A 527 -13.24 -14.99 5.11
N LEU A 528 -12.44 -14.37 4.23
CA LEU A 528 -12.25 -14.84 2.87
C LEU A 528 -11.54 -16.20 2.84
N ILE A 529 -10.47 -16.37 3.63
CA ILE A 529 -9.74 -17.64 3.75
C ILE A 529 -10.66 -18.73 4.33
N MET A 530 -11.36 -18.44 5.43
CA MET A 530 -12.31 -19.39 6.03
C MET A 530 -13.39 -19.83 5.05
N ARG A 531 -13.91 -18.89 4.25
CA ARG A 531 -14.94 -19.18 3.23
C ARG A 531 -14.41 -19.97 2.04
N GLY A 532 -13.12 -19.86 1.72
CA GLY A 532 -12.46 -20.66 0.70
C GLY A 532 -12.28 -22.13 1.06
N GLY A 533 -12.47 -22.48 2.34
CA GLY A 533 -12.28 -23.82 2.87
C GLY A 533 -10.86 -24.06 3.39
N PRO A 534 -10.59 -25.27 3.90
CA PRO A 534 -9.28 -25.63 4.45
C PRO A 534 -8.17 -25.43 3.42
N GLN A 535 -7.13 -24.68 3.81
CA GLN A 535 -5.96 -24.47 2.98
C GLN A 535 -4.97 -25.62 3.15
N GLU A 536 -4.22 -25.93 2.10
CA GLU A 536 -3.14 -26.93 2.17
C GLU A 536 -2.16 -26.57 3.28
N GLU A 537 -1.69 -27.58 4.00
CA GLU A 537 -0.71 -27.43 5.10
C GLU A 537 -1.17 -26.49 6.23
N GLY A 538 -2.46 -26.18 6.32
CA GLY A 538 -3.00 -25.30 7.35
C GLY A 538 -2.59 -23.83 7.19
N LYS A 539 -2.29 -23.39 5.96
CA LYS A 539 -1.85 -22.02 5.68
C LYS A 539 -2.81 -20.96 6.22
N SER A 540 -2.23 -19.92 6.81
CA SER A 540 -2.92 -18.75 7.34
C SER A 540 -2.28 -17.47 6.79
N VAL A 541 -3.05 -16.38 6.70
CA VAL A 541 -2.59 -15.13 6.06
C VAL A 541 -2.65 -13.99 7.07
N PHE A 542 -1.51 -13.31 7.27
CA PHE A 542 -1.40 -12.22 8.24
C PHE A 542 -0.82 -10.95 7.63
N LEU A 543 -1.45 -9.82 7.92
CA LEU A 543 -0.89 -8.49 7.67
C LEU A 543 0.17 -8.19 8.73
N ARG A 544 1.40 -7.91 8.28
CA ARG A 544 2.48 -7.46 9.16
C ARG A 544 3.11 -6.19 8.64
N GLU A 545 3.31 -5.25 9.56
CA GLU A 545 3.90 -3.96 9.24
C GLU A 545 5.38 -4.12 8.84
N ALA A 546 5.74 -3.55 7.70
CA ALA A 546 7.12 -3.28 7.34
C ALA A 546 7.44 -1.84 7.75
N SER A 547 7.67 -1.60 9.05
CA SER A 547 8.01 -0.27 9.55
C SER A 547 9.25 0.23 8.81
N ASP A 548 9.14 1.39 8.18
CA ASP A 548 10.20 1.96 7.33
C ASP A 548 10.60 1.06 6.13
N GLY A 549 9.64 0.28 5.63
CA GLY A 549 9.83 -0.71 4.56
C GLY A 549 10.51 -0.15 3.32
N SER A 550 10.12 1.04 2.85
CA SER A 550 10.71 1.65 1.66
C SER A 550 12.20 2.00 1.82
N ILE A 551 12.57 2.66 2.93
CA ILE A 551 13.95 3.10 3.17
C ILE A 551 14.86 1.91 3.54
N ILE A 552 14.38 1.00 4.39
CA ILE A 552 15.14 -0.21 4.73
C ILE A 552 15.26 -1.13 3.51
N GLY A 553 14.19 -1.30 2.75
CA GLY A 553 14.17 -2.14 1.56
C GLY A 553 15.12 -1.66 0.47
N ALA A 554 15.22 -0.35 0.28
CA ALA A 554 16.23 0.25 -0.60
C ALA A 554 17.66 -0.12 -0.16
N GLY A 555 17.96 -0.03 1.14
CA GLY A 555 19.26 -0.46 1.70
C GLY A 555 19.50 -1.97 1.56
N VAL A 556 18.48 -2.80 1.80
CA VAL A 556 18.57 -4.26 1.64
C VAL A 556 18.87 -4.64 0.19
N LEU A 557 18.18 -4.02 -0.79
CA LEU A 557 18.45 -4.28 -2.21
C LEU A 557 19.86 -3.84 -2.63
N ALA A 558 20.35 -2.72 -2.09
CA ALA A 558 21.74 -2.34 -2.29
C ALA A 558 22.69 -3.45 -1.77
N GLY A 559 22.45 -3.95 -0.56
CA GLY A 559 23.23 -5.04 0.04
C GLY A 559 23.11 -6.40 -0.66
N MET A 560 22.04 -6.66 -1.41
CA MET A 560 21.90 -7.87 -2.22
C MET A 560 22.79 -7.84 -3.47
N VAL A 561 23.15 -6.65 -3.98
CA VAL A 561 23.96 -6.50 -5.20
C VAL A 561 25.41 -6.21 -4.91
N SER A 562 25.71 -5.50 -3.83
CA SER A 562 27.07 -5.17 -3.43
C SER A 562 27.85 -6.46 -3.14
N ARG A 563 28.79 -6.77 -4.05
CA ARG A 563 29.66 -7.94 -3.97
C ARG A 563 30.50 -7.87 -2.68
N LYS A 564 30.55 -8.98 -1.93
CA LYS A 564 31.59 -9.20 -0.92
C LYS A 564 32.98 -9.25 -1.54
#